data_AF-A0A8T3SYJ2-F1
#
_entry.id   AF-A0A8T3SYJ2-F1
#
_cell.length_a   1.000
_cell.length_b   1.000
_cell.length_c   1.000
_cell.angle_alpha   90.00
_cell.angle_beta   90.00
_cell.angle_gamma   90.00
#
_symmetry.space_group_name_H-M   'P 1'
#
loop_
_entity.id
_entity.type
_entity.pdbx_description
1 polymer ?
#
loop_
_entity_poly.entity_id
_entity_poly.type
_entity_poly.pdbx_seq_one_letter_code
_entity_poly.pdbx_strand_id
1 'polypeptide(L)'
;MATGISIRDFRDHLTEYSVRVERGELLVVQRLGRSIVLLRSPDEADHGRRISITRLRRNACRAVRLAERRPLLVLWHCRASMWMGPLPAGVAVEHVRRRRQRRGRAA
;
A
#
# COMPACT_ATOMS: atom_id res chain seq x y z
N MET A 1 6.34 -12.13 -7.08
CA MET A 1 7.23 -10.96 -6.88
C MET A 1 6.39 -9.80 -6.38
N ALA A 2 6.95 -8.92 -5.54
CA ALA A 2 6.22 -7.76 -5.04
C ALA A 2 6.67 -6.47 -5.74
N THR A 3 5.74 -5.57 -6.04
CA THR A 3 6.05 -4.30 -6.72
C THR A 3 6.34 -3.18 -5.73
N GLY A 4 7.54 -2.58 -5.83
CA GLY A 4 7.96 -1.44 -5.02
C GLY A 4 7.29 -0.13 -5.46
N ILE A 5 6.66 0.58 -4.52
CA ILE A 5 6.01 1.88 -4.73
C ILE A 5 6.50 2.89 -3.69
N SER A 6 6.65 4.16 -4.06
CA SER A 6 7.06 5.18 -3.10
C SER A 6 5.91 5.54 -2.15
N ILE A 7 6.22 5.97 -0.92
CA ILE A 7 5.19 6.47 0.01
C ILE A 7 4.40 7.67 -0.54
N ARG A 8 5.04 8.47 -1.41
CA ARG A 8 4.40 9.60 -2.08
C ARG A 8 3.37 9.11 -3.09
N ASP A 9 3.76 8.19 -3.97
CA ASP A 9 2.85 7.61 -4.95
C ASP A 9 1.73 6.85 -4.25
N PHE A 10 2.04 6.08 -3.20
CA PHE A 10 1.05 5.37 -2.39
C PHE A 10 -0.02 6.31 -1.84
N ARG A 11 0.37 7.47 -1.30
CA ARG A 11 -0.57 8.48 -0.79
C ARG A 11 -1.42 9.08 -1.92
N ASP A 12 -0.79 9.41 -3.04
CA ASP A 12 -1.43 10.14 -4.14
C ASP A 12 -2.37 9.22 -4.98
N HIS A 13 -2.12 7.91 -4.96
CA HIS A 13 -2.87 6.89 -5.74
C HIS A 13 -3.46 5.76 -4.89
N LEU A 14 -3.78 6.04 -3.62
CA LEU A 14 -4.19 5.04 -2.64
C LEU A 14 -5.34 4.12 -3.10
N THR A 15 -6.36 4.68 -3.75
CA THR A 15 -7.50 3.92 -4.28
C THR A 15 -7.09 2.95 -5.39
N GLU A 16 -6.22 3.39 -6.30
CA GLU A 16 -5.69 2.53 -7.37
C GLU A 16 -4.93 1.34 -6.78
N TYR A 17 -4.09 1.58 -5.78
CA TYR A 17 -3.35 0.51 -5.12
C TYR A 17 -4.23 -0.43 -4.31
N SER A 18 -5.29 0.08 -3.68
CA SER A 18 -6.28 -0.80 -3.02
C SER A 18 -6.90 -1.78 -4.02
N VAL A 19 -7.31 -1.31 -5.20
CA VAL A 19 -7.90 -2.18 -6.24
C VAL A 19 -6.88 -3.20 -6.76
N ARG A 20 -5.62 -2.80 -6.95
CA ARG A 20 -4.54 -3.70 -7.36
C ARG A 20 -4.30 -4.80 -6.33
N VAL A 21 -4.27 -4.41 -5.06
CA VAL A 21 -4.09 -5.33 -3.94
C VAL A 21 -5.27 -6.31 -3.82
N GLU A 22 -6.51 -5.85 -3.97
CA GLU A 22 -7.70 -6.71 -4.00
C GLU A 22 -7.64 -7.73 -5.15
N ARG A 23 -7.00 -7.40 -6.26
CA ARG A 23 -6.76 -8.31 -7.40
C ARG A 23 -5.61 -9.30 -7.16
N GLY A 24 -5.05 -9.33 -5.96
CA GLY A 24 -3.98 -10.24 -5.57
C GLY A 24 -2.57 -9.71 -5.78
N GLU A 25 -2.41 -8.45 -6.17
CA GLU A 25 -1.08 -7.88 -6.35
C GLU A 25 -0.41 -7.59 -4.99
N LEU A 26 0.85 -8.01 -4.86
CA LEU A 26 1.69 -7.71 -3.70
C LEU A 26 2.44 -6.41 -3.95
N LEU A 27 2.20 -5.40 -3.13
CA LEU A 27 2.89 -4.11 -3.22
C LEU A 27 3.75 -3.88 -2.00
N VAL A 28 4.87 -3.20 -2.19
CA VAL A 28 5.76 -2.81 -1.09
C VAL A 28 5.92 -1.31 -1.08
N VAL A 29 5.52 -0.69 0.02
CA VAL A 29 5.79 0.73 0.23
C VAL A 29 7.27 0.90 0.54
N GLN A 30 7.89 1.85 -0.16
CA GLN A 30 9.28 2.22 -0.03
C GLN A 30 9.43 3.66 0.46
N ARG A 31 10.44 3.88 1.31
CA ARG A 31 10.86 5.19 1.77
C ARG A 31 12.37 5.29 1.67
N LEU A 32 12.86 6.30 0.93
CA LEU A 32 14.29 6.53 0.71
C LEU A 32 15.02 5.27 0.20
N GLY A 33 14.41 4.56 -0.76
CA GLY A 33 14.96 3.32 -1.33
C GLY A 33 14.83 2.07 -0.45
N ARG A 34 14.32 2.20 0.78
CA ARG A 34 14.10 1.07 1.69
C ARG A 34 12.66 0.57 1.64
N SER A 35 12.49 -0.73 1.47
CA SER A 35 11.22 -1.44 1.60
C SER A 35 10.80 -1.51 3.07
N ILE A 36 9.60 -1.03 3.39
CA ILE A 36 9.19 -0.83 4.80
C ILE A 36 7.86 -1.50 5.16
N VAL A 37 6.91 -1.60 4.23
CA VAL A 37 5.57 -2.14 4.51
C VAL A 37 5.11 -2.97 3.32
N LEU A 38 4.58 -4.17 3.59
CA LEU A 38 3.87 -4.99 2.62
C LEU A 38 2.39 -4.60 2.59
N LEU A 39 1.86 -4.50 1.37
CA LEU A 39 0.43 -4.38 1.09
C LEU A 39 -0.01 -5.64 0.34
N ARG A 40 -1.08 -6.27 0.82
CA ARG A 40 -1.67 -7.45 0.16
C ARG A 40 -3.16 -7.55 0.46
N SER A 41 -3.85 -8.40 -0.31
CA SER A 41 -5.25 -8.69 -0.04
C SER A 41 -5.36 -9.26 1.38
N PRO A 42 -6.35 -8.83 2.17
CA PRO A 42 -6.58 -9.38 3.49
C PRO A 42 -7.05 -10.84 3.40
N ASP A 43 -6.60 -11.65 4.35
CA ASP A 43 -6.98 -13.05 4.58
C ASP A 43 -7.93 -13.13 5.79
N GLU A 44 -8.70 -14.21 5.94
CA GLU A 44 -9.59 -14.44 7.08
C GLU A 44 -8.82 -14.50 8.40
N ALA A 45 -7.61 -15.03 8.38
CA ALA A 45 -6.71 -15.09 9.54
C ALA A 45 -6.07 -13.73 9.87
N ASP A 46 -6.28 -12.69 9.05
CA ASP A 46 -5.65 -11.42 9.30
C ASP A 46 -6.26 -10.67 10.48
N HIS A 47 -5.35 -10.21 11.32
CA HIS A 47 -5.67 -9.35 12.43
C HIS A 47 -4.87 -8.06 12.33
N GLY A 48 -5.43 -6.99 12.85
CA GLY A 48 -4.79 -5.69 12.79
C GLY A 48 -5.72 -4.58 13.23
N ARG A 49 -5.13 -3.41 13.47
CA ARG A 49 -5.93 -2.23 13.77
C ARG A 49 -6.70 -1.83 12.51
N ARG A 50 -8.02 -1.76 12.63
CA ARG A 50 -8.90 -1.30 11.55
C ARG A 50 -8.76 0.21 11.33
N ILE A 51 -8.59 0.62 10.08
CA ILE A 51 -8.49 2.02 9.67
C ILE A 51 -9.28 2.23 8.38
N SER A 52 -10.09 3.28 8.28
CA SER A 52 -10.76 3.59 7.02
C SER A 52 -9.79 4.10 5.96
N ILE A 53 -10.08 3.84 4.69
CA ILE A 53 -9.32 4.36 3.55
C ILE A 53 -9.19 5.89 3.60
N THR A 54 -10.23 6.60 4.07
CA THR A 54 -10.22 8.05 4.26
C THR A 54 -9.23 8.48 5.34
N ARG A 55 -9.16 7.77 6.47
CA ARG A 55 -8.21 8.06 7.55
C ARG A 55 -6.78 7.75 7.14
N LEU A 56 -6.59 6.66 6.38
CA LEU A 56 -5.32 6.31 5.76
C LEU A 56 -4.86 7.41 4.79
N ARG A 57 -5.71 7.88 3.89
CA ARG A 57 -5.38 8.98 2.94
C ARG A 57 -4.93 10.25 3.65
N ARG A 58 -5.60 10.65 4.73
CA ARG A 58 -5.24 11.85 5.53
C ARG A 58 -3.93 11.68 6.31
N ASN A 59 -3.56 10.44 6.65
CA ASN A 59 -2.44 10.15 7.56
C ASN A 59 -1.49 9.08 7.01
N ALA A 60 -1.28 9.04 5.69
CA ALA A 60 -0.57 7.93 5.03
C ALA A 60 0.80 7.67 5.64
N CYS A 61 1.61 8.72 5.84
CA CYS A 61 2.93 8.59 6.47
C CYS A 61 2.88 8.00 7.88
N ARG A 62 1.88 8.41 8.69
CA ARG A 62 1.72 7.92 10.06
C ARG A 62 1.21 6.48 10.08
N ALA A 63 0.29 6.14 9.19
CA ALA A 63 -0.25 4.80 9.06
C ALA A 63 0.81 3.81 8.56
N VAL A 64 1.62 4.19 7.57
CA VAL A 64 2.76 3.38 7.10
C VAL A 64 3.75 3.12 8.23
N ARG A 65 4.17 4.15 8.98
CA ARG A 65 5.06 3.95 10.16
C ARG A 65 4.45 3.06 11.23
N LEU A 66 3.12 3.06 11.38
CA LEU A 66 2.45 2.16 12.30
C LEU A 66 2.43 0.73 11.75
N ALA A 67 2.14 0.57 10.45
CA ALA A 67 2.14 -0.69 9.73
C ALA A 67 3.51 -1.38 9.73
N GLU A 68 4.61 -0.63 9.75
CA GLU A 68 5.97 -1.17 9.93
C GLU A 68 6.13 -2.02 11.20
N ARG A 69 5.29 -1.78 12.23
CA ARG A 69 5.39 -2.44 13.54
C ARG A 69 4.18 -3.29 13.87
N ARG A 70 3.00 -2.90 13.39
CA ARG A 70 1.72 -3.52 13.75
C ARG A 70 0.81 -3.57 12.53
N PRO A 71 0.26 -4.73 12.19
CA PRO A 71 -0.65 -4.85 11.06
C PRO A 71 -1.85 -3.90 11.16
N LEU A 72 -2.24 -3.35 10.01
CA LEU A 72 -3.42 -2.54 9.81
C LEU A 72 -4.34 -3.22 8.80
N LEU A 73 -5.62 -3.26 9.11
CA LEU A 73 -6.67 -3.65 8.18
C LEU A 73 -7.33 -2.38 7.65
N VAL A 74 -7.13 -2.11 6.37
CA VAL A 74 -7.72 -0.96 5.70
C VAL A 74 -9.13 -1.32 5.27
N LEU A 75 -10.08 -0.49 5.66
CA LEU A 75 -11.49 -0.65 5.35
C LEU A 75 -11.92 0.34 4.26
N TRP A 76 -12.57 -0.18 3.22
CA TRP A 76 -13.25 0.59 2.21
C TRP A 76 -14.69 0.09 2.09
N HIS A 77 -15.68 1.00 2.18
CA HIS A 77 -17.11 0.64 2.25
C HIS A 77 -17.42 -0.43 3.33
N CYS A 78 -16.81 -0.28 4.52
CA CYS A 78 -16.94 -1.21 5.65
C CYS A 78 -16.42 -2.64 5.41
N ARG A 79 -15.69 -2.88 4.31
CA ARG A 79 -15.07 -4.16 3.98
C ARG A 79 -13.55 -4.05 4.03
N ALA A 80 -12.87 -5.11 4.45
CA ALA A 80 -11.41 -5.14 4.42
C ALA A 80 -10.95 -5.18 2.96
N SER A 81 -10.23 -4.15 2.52
CA SER A 81 -9.75 -4.02 1.14
C SER A 81 -8.26 -4.24 1.02
N MET A 82 -7.51 -4.03 2.10
CA MET A 82 -6.06 -4.11 2.07
C MET A 82 -5.53 -4.38 3.47
N TRP A 83 -4.67 -5.38 3.58
CA TRP A 83 -3.81 -5.58 4.73
C TRP A 83 -2.51 -4.80 4.54
N MET A 84 -2.07 -4.09 5.57
CA MET A 84 -0.77 -3.42 5.61
C MET A 84 0.00 -3.90 6.82
N GLY A 85 1.25 -4.32 6.65
CA GLY A 85 2.03 -4.75 7.79
C GLY A 85 3.53 -4.86 7.54
N PRO A 86 4.26 -5.38 8.54
CA PRO A 86 5.69 -5.54 8.45
C PRO A 86 6.06 -6.38 7.23
N LEU A 87 7.13 -6.00 6.54
CA LEU A 87 7.64 -6.78 5.42
C LEU A 87 8.25 -8.09 5.95
N PRO A 88 7.75 -9.27 5.54
CA PRO A 88 8.38 -10.53 5.88
C PRO A 88 9.82 -10.61 5.37
N ALA A 89 10.68 -11.33 6.08
CA ALA A 89 12.03 -11.60 5.60
C ALA A 89 11.98 -12.35 4.26
N GLY A 90 12.88 -12.02 3.33
CA GLY A 90 12.99 -12.71 2.04
C GLY A 90 12.01 -12.28 0.95
N VAL A 91 11.18 -11.24 1.15
CA VAL A 91 10.32 -10.73 0.07
C VAL A 91 11.17 -10.06 -1.02
N ALA A 92 11.20 -10.67 -2.21
CA ALA A 92 11.81 -10.09 -3.39
C ALA A 92 10.96 -8.94 -3.96
N VAL A 93 11.55 -7.75 -4.05
CA VAL A 93 10.88 -6.53 -4.51
C VAL A 93 11.40 -6.11 -5.87
N GLU A 94 10.51 -6.04 -6.84
CA GLU A 94 10.78 -5.48 -8.16
C GLU A 94 10.47 -3.97 -8.15
N HIS A 95 11.45 -3.17 -8.59
CA HIS A 95 11.30 -1.72 -8.61
C HIS A 95 10.62 -1.25 -9.89
N VAL A 96 9.32 -0.99 -9.82
CA VAL A 96 8.59 -0.41 -10.95
C VAL A 96 8.75 1.11 -10.89
N ARG A 97 9.69 1.65 -11.68
CA ARG A 97 9.73 3.08 -11.97
C ARG A 97 8.51 3.40 -12.82
N ARG A 98 7.44 3.99 -12.25
CA ARG A 98 6.40 4.61 -13.10
C ARG A 98 7.07 5.70 -13.94
N ARG A 99 7.23 5.44 -15.25
CA ARG A 99 7.44 6.52 -16.23
C ARG A 99 6.25 7.45 -16.04
N ARG A 100 6.51 8.70 -15.64
CA ARG A 100 5.49 9.74 -15.60
C ARG A 100 4.86 9.80 -16.99
N GLN A 101 3.64 9.28 -17.15
CA GLN A 101 2.82 9.59 -18.30
C GLN A 101 2.51 11.08 -18.17
N ARG A 102 3.26 11.91 -18.92
CA ARG A 102 2.88 13.30 -19.14
C ARG A 102 1.47 13.25 -19.73
N ARG A 103 0.47 13.70 -18.97
CA ARG A 103 -0.85 13.98 -19.52
C ARG A 103 -0.64 14.96 -20.66
N GLY A 104 -0.78 14.48 -21.89
CA GLY A 104 -0.92 15.33 -23.06
C GLY A 104 -2.13 16.22 -22.81
N ARG A 105 -1.86 17.51 -22.64
CA ARG A 105 -2.85 18.57 -22.68
C ARG A 105 -3.17 18.73 -24.17
N ALA A 106 -4.20 18.03 -24.66
CA ALA A 106 -4.78 18.35 -25.95
C ALA A 106 -5.57 19.64 -25.75
N ALA A 107 -5.21 20.65 -26.55
CA ALA A 107 -5.84 21.95 -26.65
C ALA A 107 -7.20 21.86 -27.35
#